data_AF-A0A7V6M2E8-F1
#
_entry.id   AF-A0A7V6M2E8-F1
#
_cell.length_a   1.000
_cell.length_b   1.000
_cell.length_c   1.000
_cell.angle_alpha   90.00
_cell.angle_beta   90.00
_cell.angle_gamma   90.00
#
_symmetry.space_group_name_H-M   'P 1'
#
loop_
_entity.id
_entity.type
_entity.pdbx_description
1 polymer ?
#
loop_
_entity_poly.entity_id
_entity_poly.type
_entity_poly.pdbx_seq_one_letter_code
_entity_poly.pdbx_strand_id
1 'polypeptide(L)'
;APNLITLPANKLKKRTFDIIVSILLLISYVFTVWFVKNRKNYFNTIFNVLKGRYTWVGFVNDEAETELPTLPKAVVSPSVLFPKELITPEIIAKINQEYSNNYKLTTDILVVFKSFKKLGC
;
A
#
# COMPACT_ATOMS: atom_id res chain seq x y z
N ALA A 1 1.53 -8.42 -20.29
CA ALA A 1 2.16 -9.38 -19.36
C ALA A 1 1.10 -9.91 -18.40
N PRO A 2 1.24 -11.10 -17.80
CA PRO A 2 0.27 -11.61 -16.84
C PRO A 2 0.28 -10.74 -15.57
N ASN A 3 -0.90 -10.28 -15.15
CA ASN A 3 -1.06 -9.52 -13.91
C ASN A 3 -0.93 -10.45 -12.69
N LEU A 4 0.28 -10.64 -12.17
CA LEU A 4 0.53 -11.54 -11.03
C LEU A 4 -0.21 -11.14 -9.76
N ILE A 5 -0.48 -9.84 -9.56
CA ILE A 5 -1.21 -9.35 -8.38
C ILE A 5 -2.66 -9.87 -8.33
N THR A 6 -3.24 -10.28 -9.47
CA THR A 6 -4.61 -10.80 -9.51
C THR A 6 -4.71 -12.28 -9.19
N LEU A 7 -3.58 -13.00 -9.18
CA LEU A 7 -3.56 -14.43 -8.87
C LEU A 7 -4.09 -14.69 -7.46
N PRO A 8 -4.95 -15.71 -7.24
CA PRO A 8 -5.54 -15.99 -5.94
C PRO A 8 -4.53 -16.13 -4.81
N ALA A 9 -3.40 -16.81 -5.08
CA ALA A 9 -2.31 -16.97 -4.10
C ALA A 9 -1.68 -15.62 -3.71
N ASN A 10 -1.52 -14.69 -4.64
CA ASN A 10 -0.94 -13.38 -4.39
C ASN A 10 -1.93 -12.44 -3.70
N LYS A 11 -3.23 -12.49 -4.07
CA LYS A 11 -4.30 -11.81 -3.34
C LYS A 11 -4.36 -12.25 -1.88
N LEU A 12 -4.25 -13.56 -1.62
CA LEU A 12 -4.20 -14.09 -0.26
C LEU A 12 -2.96 -13.58 0.50
N LYS A 13 -1.77 -13.69 -0.10
CA LYS A 13 -0.52 -13.17 0.50
C LYS A 13 -0.64 -11.69 0.85
N LYS A 14 -1.19 -10.88 -0.06
CA LYS A 14 -1.43 -9.45 0.14
C LYS A 14 -2.37 -9.21 1.32
N ARG A 15 -3.51 -9.91 1.35
CA ARG A 15 -4.49 -9.76 2.41
C ARG A 15 -3.95 -10.19 3.77
N THR A 16 -3.20 -11.28 3.82
CA THR A 16 -2.52 -11.75 5.04
C THR A 16 -1.52 -10.72 5.53
N PHE A 17 -0.74 -10.12 4.63
CA PHE A 17 0.16 -9.02 4.97
C PHE A 17 -0.59 -7.81 5.54
N ASP A 18 -1.68 -7.40 4.90
CA ASP A 18 -2.51 -6.28 5.36
C ASP A 18 -3.02 -6.48 6.79
N ILE A 19 -3.50 -7.69 7.10
CA ILE A 19 -4.01 -8.06 8.42
C ILE A 19 -2.86 -8.10 9.44
N ILE A 20 -1.76 -8.78 9.14
CA ILE A 20 -0.61 -8.91 10.06
C ILE A 20 -0.04 -7.53 10.41
N VAL A 21 0.22 -6.69 9.41
CA VAL A 21 0.74 -5.34 9.64
C VAL A 21 -0.26 -4.51 10.45
N SER A 22 -1.56 -4.61 10.17
CA SER A 22 -2.58 -3.90 10.96
C SER A 22 -2.55 -4.31 12.43
N ILE A 23 -2.48 -5.62 12.72
CA ILE A 23 -2.41 -6.13 14.09
C ILE A 23 -1.12 -5.65 14.79
N LEU A 24 0.03 -5.73 14.12
CA LEU A 24 1.30 -5.25 14.66
C LEU A 24 1.25 -3.75 14.98
N LEU A 25 0.66 -2.93 14.10
CA LEU A 25 0.50 -1.50 14.32
C LEU A 25 -0.51 -1.16 15.42
N LEU A 26 -1.55 -1.98 15.63
CA LEU A 26 -2.46 -1.83 16.77
C LEU A 26 -1.77 -2.15 18.10
N ILE A 27 -1.04 -3.26 18.18
CA ILE A 27 -0.29 -3.64 19.39
C ILE A 27 0.78 -2.58 19.71
N SER A 28 1.49 -2.11 18.69
CA SER A 28 2.52 -1.08 18.85
C SER A 28 1.98 0.36 18.85
N TYR A 29 0.65 0.56 18.79
CA TYR A 29 0.03 1.88 18.59
C TYR A 29 0.51 2.92 19.60
N VAL A 30 0.61 2.57 20.87
CA VAL A 30 1.06 3.47 21.95
C VAL A 30 2.44 4.07 21.67
N PHE A 31 3.29 3.33 20.95
CA PHE A 31 4.63 3.77 20.54
C PHE A 31 4.62 4.43 19.16
N THR A 32 3.94 3.84 18.19
CA THR A 32 3.97 4.29 16.79
C THR A 32 3.20 5.58 16.54
N VAL A 33 2.21 5.88 17.39
CA VAL A 33 1.35 7.07 17.26
C VAL A 33 2.13 8.40 17.32
N TRP A 34 3.30 8.42 17.97
CA TRP A 34 4.14 9.61 18.09
C TRP A 34 4.95 9.94 16.83
N PHE A 35 5.03 9.00 15.88
CA PHE A 35 5.81 9.15 14.64
C PHE A 35 4.96 9.54 13.43
N VAL A 36 3.64 9.56 13.57
CA VAL A 36 2.67 9.92 12.51
C VAL A 36 2.08 11.30 12.77
N LYS A 37 1.81 12.05 11.69
CA LYS A 37 1.30 13.43 11.80
C LYS A 37 -0.11 13.50 12.41
N ASN A 38 -1.02 12.63 11.95
CA ASN A 38 -2.42 12.63 12.38
C ASN A 38 -2.79 11.28 13.02
N ARG A 39 -2.88 11.29 14.35
CA ARG A 39 -3.11 10.12 15.21
C ARG A 39 -4.49 9.49 14.98
N LYS A 40 -5.53 10.34 14.86
CA LYS A 40 -6.91 9.89 14.61
C LYS A 40 -7.00 9.18 13.27
N ASN A 41 -6.41 9.78 12.24
CA ASN A 41 -6.41 9.18 10.91
C ASN A 41 -5.61 7.88 10.87
N TYR A 42 -4.44 7.83 11.53
CA TYR A 42 -3.65 6.60 11.64
C TYR A 42 -4.45 5.42 12.22
N PHE A 43 -5.14 5.63 13.34
CA PHE A 43 -5.98 4.59 13.93
C PHE A 43 -7.12 4.17 12.98
N ASN A 44 -7.81 5.12 12.36
CA ASN A 44 -8.87 4.84 11.38
C ASN A 44 -8.34 4.06 10.18
N THR A 45 -7.16 4.42 9.66
CA THR A 45 -6.50 3.74 8.56
C THR A 45 -6.20 2.29 8.91
N ILE A 46 -5.62 2.02 10.09
CA ILE A 46 -5.35 0.64 10.53
C ILE A 46 -6.65 -0.18 10.56
N PHE A 47 -7.73 0.37 11.14
CA PHE A 47 -9.02 -0.33 11.19
C PHE A 47 -9.65 -0.53 9.80
N ASN A 48 -9.52 0.44 8.91
CA ASN A 48 -10.03 0.36 7.55
C ASN A 48 -9.29 -0.71 6.73
N VAL A 49 -7.97 -0.82 6.91
CA VAL A 49 -7.18 -1.91 6.30
C VAL A 49 -7.55 -3.25 6.91
N LEU A 50 -7.68 -3.35 8.24
CA LEU A 50 -8.11 -4.58 8.91
C LEU A 50 -9.51 -5.05 8.42
N LYS A 51 -10.44 -4.13 8.19
CA LYS A 51 -11.78 -4.41 7.63
C LYS A 51 -11.77 -4.73 6.13
N GLY A 52 -10.64 -4.58 5.44
CA GLY A 52 -10.50 -4.84 4.01
C GLY A 52 -11.08 -3.76 3.10
N ARG A 53 -11.41 -2.59 3.65
CA ARG A 53 -11.83 -1.42 2.86
C ARG A 53 -10.64 -0.76 2.16
N TYR A 54 -9.46 -0.89 2.76
CA TYR A 54 -8.19 -0.35 2.29
C TYR A 54 -7.14 -1.47 2.27
N THR A 55 -6.04 -1.23 1.57
CA THR A 55 -4.81 -2.03 1.62
C THR A 55 -3.63 -1.11 1.98
N TRP A 56 -2.57 -1.63 2.59
CA TRP A 56 -1.41 -0.78 2.89
C TRP A 56 -0.75 -0.24 1.63
N VAL A 57 -0.59 -1.08 0.61
CA VAL A 57 0.13 -0.75 -0.61
C VAL A 57 -0.76 -0.99 -1.82
N GLY A 58 -0.81 -0.06 -2.76
CA GLY A 58 -1.52 -0.26 -4.03
C GLY A 58 -1.05 0.72 -5.08
N PHE A 59 -1.88 0.98 -6.09
CA PHE A 59 -1.44 1.76 -7.23
C PHE A 59 -1.31 3.24 -6.86
N VAL A 60 -0.46 3.96 -7.60
CA VAL A 60 -0.15 5.37 -7.29
C VAL A 60 -1.38 6.27 -7.47
N ASN A 61 -2.29 5.91 -8.37
CA ASN A 61 -3.52 6.64 -8.68
C ASN A 61 -4.72 5.65 -8.78
N ASP A 62 -5.04 4.94 -7.69
CA ASP A 62 -6.09 3.91 -7.62
C ASP A 62 -7.47 4.33 -8.19
N GLU A 63 -7.76 5.64 -8.32
CA GLU A 63 -9.06 6.17 -8.76
C GLU A 63 -9.10 6.56 -10.26
N ALA A 64 -7.96 6.67 -10.96
CA ALA A 64 -7.89 7.32 -12.27
C ALA A 64 -7.69 6.37 -13.47
N GLU A 65 -7.26 5.12 -13.26
CA GLU A 65 -6.87 4.21 -14.34
C GLU A 65 -7.83 3.02 -14.46
N THR A 66 -8.71 3.06 -15.46
CA THR A 66 -9.72 2.01 -15.75
C THR A 66 -9.12 0.66 -16.17
N GLU A 67 -7.83 0.63 -16.57
CA GLU A 67 -7.14 -0.57 -17.04
C GLU A 67 -6.46 -1.37 -15.92
N LEU A 68 -6.38 -0.82 -14.70
CA LEU A 68 -5.75 -1.49 -13.58
C LEU A 68 -6.66 -2.57 -12.98
N PRO A 69 -6.10 -3.67 -12.49
CA PRO A 69 -6.86 -4.64 -11.72
C PRO A 69 -7.51 -3.99 -10.50
N THR A 70 -8.68 -4.48 -10.12
CA THR A 70 -9.37 -3.98 -8.93
C THR A 70 -8.59 -4.33 -7.65
N LEU A 71 -8.20 -3.28 -6.91
CA LEU A 71 -7.65 -3.36 -5.56
C LEU A 71 -8.45 -2.43 -4.62
N PRO A 72 -8.52 -2.74 -3.31
CA PRO A 72 -8.99 -1.75 -2.33
C PRO A 72 -8.11 -0.51 -2.37
N LYS A 73 -8.66 0.63 -1.95
CA LYS A 73 -7.92 1.90 -1.88
C LYS A 73 -6.64 1.74 -1.05
N ALA A 74 -5.52 2.17 -1.61
CA ALA A 74 -4.22 2.10 -0.97
C ALA A 74 -3.98 3.25 0.00
N VAL A 75 -3.26 2.96 1.09
CA VAL A 75 -2.75 3.98 2.01
C VAL A 75 -1.48 4.62 1.45
N VAL A 76 -0.58 3.80 0.89
CA VAL A 76 0.68 4.23 0.28
C VAL A 76 0.92 3.47 -1.03
N SER A 77 1.85 3.96 -1.84
CA SER A 77 2.12 3.39 -3.17
C SER A 77 3.61 3.17 -3.41
N PRO A 78 3.98 2.26 -4.35
CA PRO A 78 5.37 1.99 -4.72
C PRO A 78 6.15 3.21 -5.22
N SER A 79 5.47 4.31 -5.61
CA SER A 79 6.12 5.57 -5.99
C SER A 79 7.06 6.14 -4.91
N VAL A 80 6.90 5.76 -3.64
CA VAL A 80 7.84 6.14 -2.57
C VAL A 80 9.26 5.59 -2.79
N LEU A 81 9.42 4.58 -3.64
CA LEU A 81 10.70 3.97 -3.96
C LEU A 81 11.50 4.80 -4.99
N PHE A 82 10.88 5.82 -5.59
CA PHE A 82 11.46 6.62 -6.66
C PHE A 82 11.66 8.09 -6.23
N PRO A 83 12.67 8.80 -6.77
CA PRO A 83 12.82 10.24 -6.59
C PRO A 83 11.57 10.99 -7.06
N LYS A 84 11.14 12.02 -6.29
CA LYS A 84 9.90 12.74 -6.58
C LYS A 84 9.94 13.48 -7.91
N GLU A 85 11.12 13.95 -8.28
CA GLU A 85 11.39 14.71 -9.52
C GLU A 85 11.16 13.86 -10.77
N LEU A 86 11.19 12.53 -10.63
CA LEU A 86 10.96 11.57 -11.71
C LEU A 86 9.51 11.07 -11.76
N ILE A 87 8.62 11.48 -10.85
CA ILE A 87 7.23 10.99 -10.86
C ILE A 87 6.43 11.78 -11.90
N THR A 88 6.50 11.33 -13.16
CA THR A 88 5.64 11.79 -14.27
C THR A 88 4.49 10.80 -14.50
N PRO A 89 3.40 11.19 -15.19
CA PRO A 89 2.30 10.27 -15.51
C PRO A 89 2.76 8.99 -16.23
N GLU A 90 3.72 9.09 -17.16
CA GLU A 90 4.29 7.94 -17.86
C GLU A 90 5.05 7.01 -16.90
N ILE A 91 5.80 7.58 -15.96
CA ILE A 91 6.55 6.80 -14.96
C ILE A 91 5.58 6.16 -13.95
N ILE A 92 4.48 6.82 -13.60
CA ILE A 92 3.41 6.24 -12.78
C ILE A 92 2.82 4.99 -13.45
N ALA A 93 2.48 5.06 -14.73
CA ALA A 93 1.96 3.92 -15.47
C ALA A 93 2.96 2.74 -15.45
N LYS A 94 4.26 3.02 -15.65
CA LYS A 94 5.33 2.01 -15.55
C LYS A 94 5.44 1.42 -14.14
N ILE A 95 5.33 2.23 -13.10
CA ILE A 95 5.35 1.76 -11.70
C ILE A 95 4.15 0.84 -11.42
N ASN A 96 2.94 1.22 -11.85
CA ASN A 96 1.73 0.43 -11.65
C ASN A 96 1.81 -0.90 -12.42
N GLN A 97 2.29 -0.84 -13.67
CA GLN A 97 2.49 -2.02 -14.52
C GLN A 97 3.54 -2.97 -13.93
N GLU A 98 4.67 -2.45 -13.43
CA GLU A 98 5.69 -3.27 -12.78
C GLU A 98 5.15 -3.89 -11.49
N TYR A 99 4.42 -3.11 -10.69
CA TYR A 99 3.79 -3.60 -9.47
C TYR A 99 2.77 -4.71 -9.73
N SER A 100 1.93 -4.59 -10.77
CA SER A 100 0.93 -5.60 -11.11
C SER A 100 1.55 -6.87 -11.68
N ASN A 101 2.53 -6.74 -12.58
CA ASN A 101 3.13 -7.85 -13.30
C ASN A 101 4.19 -8.58 -12.48
N ASN A 102 4.86 -7.92 -11.55
CA ASN A 102 5.95 -8.48 -10.76
C ASN A 102 5.69 -8.38 -9.25
N TYR A 103 4.43 -8.57 -8.84
CA TYR A 103 4.03 -8.48 -7.44
C TYR A 103 4.90 -9.36 -6.52
N LYS A 104 5.48 -8.73 -5.50
CA LYS A 104 6.29 -9.36 -4.46
C LYS A 104 5.94 -8.77 -3.10
N LEU A 105 5.76 -9.63 -2.10
CA LEU A 105 5.49 -9.23 -0.72
C LEU A 105 6.62 -8.35 -0.13
N THR A 106 7.87 -8.59 -0.54
CA THR A 106 9.03 -7.80 -0.12
C THR A 106 8.95 -6.35 -0.57
N THR A 107 8.36 -6.09 -1.74
CA THR A 107 8.09 -4.74 -2.21
C THR A 107 7.10 -4.03 -1.28
N ASP A 108 6.01 -4.70 -0.90
CA ASP A 108 5.01 -4.13 0.02
C ASP A 108 5.62 -3.80 1.39
N ILE A 109 6.44 -4.71 1.95
CA ILE A 109 7.18 -4.47 3.20
C ILE A 109 8.05 -3.21 3.10
N LEU A 110 8.82 -3.08 2.03
CA LEU A 110 9.72 -1.94 1.82
C LEU A 110 8.94 -0.62 1.67
N VAL A 111 7.83 -0.64 0.94
CA VAL A 111 6.97 0.53 0.72
C VAL A 111 6.35 1.01 2.02
N VAL A 112 5.80 0.10 2.84
CA VAL A 112 5.23 0.44 4.16
C VAL A 112 6.32 1.02 5.07
N PHE A 113 7.48 0.38 5.14
CA PHE A 113 8.59 0.83 5.98
C PHE A 113 9.06 2.25 5.59
N LYS A 114 9.30 2.50 4.30
CA LYS A 114 9.71 3.83 3.80
C LYS A 114 8.60 4.89 3.94
N SER A 115 7.34 4.46 3.99
CA SER A 115 6.18 5.35 4.09
C SER A 115 5.60 5.44 5.49
N PHE A 116 6.29 4.94 6.52
CA PHE A 116 5.73 4.82 7.86
C PHE A 116 5.10 6.13 8.40
N LYS A 117 5.79 7.26 8.21
CA LYS A 117 5.31 8.59 8.62
C LYS A 117 4.04 9.04 7.88
N LYS A 118 3.73 8.43 6.74
CA LYS A 118 2.56 8.71 5.89
C LYS A 118 1.36 7.80 6.18
N LEU A 119 1.51 6.77 7.01
CA LEU A 119 0.41 5.83 7.30
C LEU A 119 -0.78 6.49 8.03
N GLY A 120 -0.57 7.67 8.62
CA GLY A 120 -1.62 8.50 9.21
C GLY A 120 -1.99 9.73 8.39
N CYS A 121 -1.52 9.89 7.16
CA CYS A 121 -1.80 11.07 6.34
C CYS A 121 -3.16 11.00 5.65
#